data_AF-A0A1E4EM08-F1
#
_entry.id   AF-A0A1E4EM08-F1
#
_cell.length_a   1.000
_cell.length_b   1.000
_cell.length_c   1.000
_cell.angle_alpha   90.00
_cell.angle_beta   90.00
_cell.angle_gamma   90.00
#
_symmetry.space_group_name_H-M   'P 1'
#
loop_
_entity.id
_entity.type
_entity.pdbx_description
1 polymer ?
#
loop_
_entity_poly.entity_id
_entity_poly.type
_entity_poly.pdbx_seq_one_letter_code
_entity_poly.pdbx_strand_id
1 'polypeptide(L)'
;MLGIRFIKSQPTTHLMQFRGGKLVREGAGLSFFYYAPTTSLVAVPIASRDAGFMLDLVTSDFQGVTVQGELTYRVGDPGRIYKLMDFSLEPDGTTYASEDPERLQDRVVMQVRAIVQQVIQGLSLRNALKATAEVARAVQEQLGRQPEVQALGLEILGVAVVAIKPTPDIARALEAEAREANLKAADDAISQRRMAGVQNERAIRQNELDTEIAVEVKKREIQETQMEARAAAMRRQNELRAEQMGADIELENQRKAFVASEAENTRQAAEAQAHKVRAVMDALEKADPRVVQALAAVGMQPGQLIAQAFGGIAERAERIGQLNLSPELLNSLLGAGGGAAASAVTRRSA
;
A
#
# COMPACT_ATOMS: atom_id res chain seq x y z
N MET A 1 1.35 -99.46 -31.84
CA MET A 1 0.19 -98.66 -31.37
C MET A 1 -0.66 -98.26 -32.57
N LEU A 2 -1.98 -98.29 -32.47
CA LEU A 2 -2.99 -98.17 -33.55
C LEU A 2 -3.03 -96.82 -34.31
N GLY A 3 -2.05 -95.93 -34.16
CA GLY A 3 -1.96 -94.64 -34.87
C GLY A 3 -3.04 -93.60 -34.53
N ILE A 4 -4.04 -93.98 -33.72
CA ILE A 4 -5.11 -93.09 -33.23
C ILE A 4 -4.59 -92.31 -32.03
N ARG A 5 -4.71 -90.98 -32.09
CA ARG A 5 -4.36 -90.04 -31.01
C ARG A 5 -5.55 -89.13 -30.71
N PHE A 6 -5.53 -88.53 -29.54
CA PHE A 6 -6.53 -87.56 -29.10
C PHE A 6 -5.87 -86.19 -28.97
N ILE A 7 -6.51 -85.16 -29.51
CA ILE A 7 -6.08 -83.76 -29.30
C ILE A 7 -7.22 -82.97 -28.66
N LYS A 8 -6.85 -82.09 -27.74
CA LYS A 8 -7.72 -81.10 -27.11
C LYS A 8 -7.01 -79.75 -27.13
N SER A 9 -7.54 -78.83 -27.93
CA SER A 9 -7.04 -77.46 -28.01
C SER A 9 -7.74 -76.57 -26.96
N GLN A 10 -7.05 -75.52 -26.54
CA GLN A 10 -7.65 -74.50 -25.68
C GLN A 10 -8.60 -73.60 -26.50
N PRO A 11 -9.58 -72.93 -25.88
CA PRO A 11 -10.43 -71.94 -26.57
C PRO A 11 -9.64 -70.77 -27.20
N THR A 12 -8.41 -70.57 -26.74
CA THR A 12 -7.42 -69.59 -27.21
C THR A 12 -6.58 -70.08 -28.39
N THR A 13 -6.82 -71.29 -28.89
CA THR A 13 -6.11 -71.89 -30.01
C THR A 13 -7.11 -72.32 -31.07
N HIS A 14 -6.90 -71.86 -32.30
CA HIS A 14 -7.66 -72.27 -33.46
C HIS A 14 -6.98 -73.49 -34.09
N LEU A 15 -7.66 -74.63 -34.07
CA LEU A 15 -7.12 -75.89 -34.57
C LEU A 15 -7.73 -76.20 -35.93
N MET A 16 -6.88 -76.53 -36.91
CA MET A 16 -7.28 -76.96 -38.25
C MET A 16 -6.78 -78.38 -38.50
N GLN A 17 -7.66 -79.23 -39.02
CA GLN A 17 -7.37 -80.61 -39.37
C GLN A 17 -7.33 -80.78 -40.88
N PHE A 18 -6.19 -81.21 -41.39
CA PHE A 18 -6.00 -81.56 -42.79
C PHE A 18 -5.89 -83.07 -42.98
N ARG A 19 -6.57 -83.60 -43.99
CA ARG A 19 -6.45 -84.99 -44.43
C ARG A 19 -6.37 -85.04 -45.95
N GLY A 20 -5.31 -85.63 -46.48
CA GLY A 20 -5.09 -85.69 -47.93
C GLY A 20 -5.10 -84.30 -48.59
N GLY A 21 -4.52 -83.30 -47.92
CA GLY A 21 -4.44 -81.92 -48.42
C GLY A 21 -5.75 -81.11 -48.35
N LYS A 22 -6.85 -81.67 -47.83
CA LYS A 22 -8.12 -80.95 -47.66
C LYS A 22 -8.37 -80.63 -46.20
N LEU A 23 -8.89 -79.43 -45.95
CA LEU A 23 -9.37 -79.01 -44.63
C LEU A 23 -10.66 -79.78 -44.32
N VAL A 24 -10.64 -80.57 -43.25
CA VAL A 24 -11.78 -81.40 -42.82
C VAL A 24 -12.56 -80.73 -41.70
N ARG A 25 -11.85 -80.06 -40.79
CA ARG A 25 -12.43 -79.43 -39.60
C ARG A 25 -11.56 -78.25 -39.16
N GLU A 26 -12.19 -77.18 -38.74
CA GLU A 26 -11.52 -76.02 -38.13
C GLU A 26 -12.37 -75.43 -36.99
N GLY A 27 -11.74 -74.75 -36.04
CA GLY A 27 -12.43 -74.10 -34.93
C GLY A 27 -11.56 -73.87 -33.70
N ALA A 28 -12.02 -72.99 -32.81
CA ALA A 28 -11.38 -72.73 -31.53
C ALA A 28 -11.82 -73.74 -30.47
N GLY A 29 -10.89 -74.20 -29.62
CA GLY A 29 -11.22 -75.09 -28.49
C GLY A 29 -11.73 -76.49 -28.90
N LEU A 30 -11.41 -76.93 -30.11
CA LEU A 30 -11.81 -78.24 -30.60
C LEU A 30 -11.11 -79.38 -29.83
N SER A 31 -11.85 -80.47 -29.68
CA SER A 31 -11.31 -81.75 -29.19
C SER A 31 -11.83 -82.90 -30.05
N PHE A 32 -10.94 -83.82 -30.44
CA PHE A 32 -11.30 -84.99 -31.26
C PHE A 32 -10.18 -86.04 -31.31
N PHE A 33 -10.56 -87.25 -31.72
CA PHE A 33 -9.63 -88.29 -32.10
C PHE A 33 -9.23 -88.15 -33.57
N TYR A 34 -7.95 -88.39 -33.88
CA TYR A 34 -7.41 -88.35 -35.23
C TYR A 34 -6.43 -89.50 -35.47
N TYR A 35 -6.24 -89.86 -36.74
CA TYR A 35 -5.27 -90.87 -37.16
C TYR A 35 -3.99 -90.15 -37.60
N ALA A 36 -2.97 -90.17 -36.73
CA ALA A 36 -1.74 -89.40 -36.89
C ALA A 36 -0.99 -89.64 -38.21
N PRO A 37 -0.91 -90.87 -38.77
CA PRO A 37 -0.16 -91.10 -40.01
C PRO A 37 -0.71 -90.42 -41.28
N THR A 38 -2.00 -90.04 -41.32
CA THR A 38 -2.61 -89.43 -42.53
C THR A 38 -3.25 -88.07 -42.26
N THR A 39 -3.11 -87.56 -41.04
CA THR A 39 -3.69 -86.29 -40.61
C THR A 39 -2.57 -85.32 -40.26
N SER A 40 -2.63 -84.12 -40.82
CA SER A 40 -1.81 -82.99 -40.40
C SER A 40 -2.66 -82.04 -39.57
N LEU A 41 -2.11 -81.59 -38.45
CA LEU A 41 -2.78 -80.64 -37.55
C LEU A 41 -2.06 -79.31 -37.62
N VAL A 42 -2.80 -78.22 -37.65
CA VAL A 42 -2.27 -76.86 -37.63
C VAL A 42 -2.92 -76.14 -36.45
N ALA A 43 -2.11 -75.59 -35.56
CA ALA A 43 -2.59 -74.92 -34.36
C ALA A 43 -2.18 -73.45 -34.35
N VAL A 44 -3.13 -72.55 -34.54
CA VAL A 44 -2.86 -71.11 -34.56
C VAL A 44 -3.29 -70.50 -33.23
N PRO A 45 -2.39 -69.86 -32.47
CA PRO A 45 -2.78 -69.16 -31.25
C PRO A 45 -3.58 -67.89 -31.60
N ILE A 46 -4.81 -67.79 -31.11
CA ILE A 46 -5.70 -66.62 -31.27
C ILE A 46 -5.78 -65.76 -30.00
N ALA A 47 -5.09 -66.17 -28.93
CA ALA A 47 -4.91 -65.34 -27.75
C ALA A 47 -4.13 -64.06 -28.09
N SER A 48 -4.39 -63.03 -27.28
CA SER A 48 -3.54 -61.84 -27.23
C SER A 48 -2.14 -62.24 -26.80
N ARG A 49 -1.13 -61.69 -27.50
CA ARG A 49 0.29 -61.85 -27.19
C ARG A 49 0.93 -60.48 -27.12
N ASP A 50 1.84 -60.34 -26.18
CA ASP A 50 2.64 -59.13 -26.03
C ASP A 50 4.04 -59.37 -26.59
N ALA A 51 4.52 -58.40 -27.36
CA ALA A 51 5.86 -58.34 -27.89
C ALA A 51 6.56 -57.08 -27.39
N GLY A 52 7.42 -57.27 -26.39
CA GLY A 52 8.34 -56.24 -25.93
C GLY A 52 9.41 -55.95 -26.97
N PHE A 53 9.78 -54.68 -27.12
CA PHE A 53 10.87 -54.24 -27.97
C PHE A 53 11.74 -53.20 -27.26
N MET A 54 13.04 -53.28 -27.53
CA MET A 54 14.04 -52.30 -27.12
C MET A 54 14.91 -52.00 -28.32
N LEU A 55 14.85 -50.76 -28.80
CA LEU A 55 15.44 -50.36 -30.07
C LEU A 55 16.42 -49.22 -29.84
N ASP A 56 17.67 -49.43 -30.22
CA ASP A 56 18.69 -48.39 -30.26
C ASP A 56 18.63 -47.69 -31.63
N LEU A 57 18.34 -46.39 -31.59
CA LEU A 57 18.08 -45.53 -32.74
C LEU A 57 18.88 -44.24 -32.61
N VAL A 58 18.87 -43.46 -33.69
CA VAL A 58 19.54 -42.18 -33.77
C VAL A 58 18.54 -41.13 -34.23
N THR A 59 18.53 -39.98 -33.55
CA THR A 59 17.67 -38.83 -33.83
C THR A 59 18.21 -37.96 -34.97
N SER A 60 17.46 -36.94 -35.38
CA SER A 60 17.87 -36.02 -36.46
C SER A 60 19.16 -35.24 -36.16
N ASP A 61 19.49 -35.07 -34.88
CA ASP A 61 20.70 -34.40 -34.36
C ASP A 61 21.84 -35.39 -34.04
N PHE A 62 21.79 -36.59 -34.62
CA PHE A 62 22.80 -37.65 -34.48
C PHE A 62 23.04 -38.10 -33.04
N GLN A 63 22.03 -38.00 -32.18
CA GLN A 63 22.09 -38.44 -30.80
C GLN A 63 21.52 -39.85 -30.66
N GLY A 64 22.23 -40.72 -29.93
CA GLY A 64 21.76 -42.07 -29.65
C GLY A 64 20.62 -42.07 -28.64
N VAL A 65 19.56 -42.81 -28.96
CA VAL A 65 18.35 -42.95 -28.13
C VAL A 65 17.87 -44.39 -28.13
N THR A 66 17.50 -44.90 -26.97
CA THR A 66 16.89 -46.21 -26.79
C THR A 66 15.40 -46.05 -26.57
N VAL A 67 14.59 -46.64 -27.45
CA VAL A 67 13.13 -46.68 -27.35
C VAL A 67 12.71 -48.04 -26.82
N GLN A 68 12.03 -48.05 -25.69
CA GLN A 68 11.47 -49.24 -25.04
C GLN A 68 9.95 -49.19 -25.12
N GLY A 69 9.34 -50.30 -25.54
CA GLY A 69 7.90 -50.40 -25.65
C GLY A 69 7.41 -51.84 -25.73
N GLU A 70 6.10 -51.98 -25.80
CA GLU A 70 5.39 -53.23 -25.87
C GLU A 70 4.25 -53.10 -26.88
N LEU A 71 4.08 -54.15 -27.67
CA LEU A 71 3.01 -54.28 -28.65
C LEU A 71 2.13 -55.45 -28.27
N THR A 72 0.83 -55.20 -28.16
CA THR A 72 -0.17 -56.23 -27.95
C THR A 72 -0.87 -56.53 -29.26
N TYR A 73 -0.80 -57.77 -29.73
CA TYR A 73 -1.43 -58.21 -30.98
C TYR A 73 -2.07 -59.59 -30.83
N ARG A 74 -2.97 -59.94 -31.74
CA ARG A 74 -3.56 -61.28 -31.84
C ARG A 74 -3.74 -61.69 -33.29
N VAL A 75 -3.90 -62.99 -33.54
CA VAL A 75 -4.31 -63.49 -34.85
C VAL A 75 -5.82 -63.38 -34.98
N GLY A 76 -6.30 -62.47 -35.84
CA GLY A 76 -7.72 -62.27 -36.11
C GLY A 76 -8.27 -63.22 -37.18
N ASP A 77 -7.46 -63.52 -38.20
CA ASP A 77 -7.81 -64.44 -39.29
C ASP A 77 -6.80 -65.61 -39.38
N PRO A 78 -7.06 -66.72 -38.65
CA PRO A 78 -6.23 -67.92 -38.71
C PRO A 78 -6.10 -68.49 -40.11
N GLY A 79 -7.11 -68.27 -40.99
CA GLY A 79 -7.17 -68.81 -42.34
C GLY A 79 -6.15 -68.21 -43.31
N ARG A 80 -5.65 -67.01 -43.01
CA ARG A 80 -4.58 -66.35 -43.77
C ARG A 80 -3.20 -66.75 -43.29
N ILE A 81 -2.99 -66.76 -41.98
CA ILE A 81 -1.66 -66.91 -41.41
C ILE A 81 -1.06 -68.29 -41.71
N TYR A 82 -1.86 -69.37 -41.68
CA TYR A 82 -1.36 -70.72 -41.94
C TYR A 82 -0.87 -70.94 -43.38
N LYS A 83 -1.32 -70.10 -44.32
CA LYS A 83 -0.90 -70.18 -45.74
C LYS A 83 0.46 -69.54 -45.97
N LEU A 84 0.85 -68.63 -45.08
CA LEU A 84 2.09 -67.86 -45.17
C LEU A 84 3.18 -68.39 -44.24
N MET A 85 2.78 -69.02 -43.13
CA MET A 85 3.68 -69.49 -42.07
C MET A 85 3.26 -70.88 -41.60
N ASP A 86 4.24 -71.71 -41.26
CA ASP A 86 4.00 -73.09 -40.86
C ASP A 86 3.66 -73.20 -39.37
N PHE A 87 2.36 -73.33 -39.09
CA PHE A 87 1.83 -73.62 -37.74
C PHE A 87 1.49 -75.10 -37.56
N SER A 88 2.05 -75.99 -38.39
CA SER A 88 1.80 -77.42 -38.27
C SER A 88 2.40 -77.98 -36.98
N LEU A 89 1.69 -78.94 -36.40
CA LEU A 89 2.13 -79.68 -35.24
C LEU A 89 2.86 -80.94 -35.69
N GLU A 90 3.88 -81.32 -34.93
CA GLU A 90 4.49 -82.62 -35.02
C GLU A 90 3.47 -83.74 -34.75
N PRO A 91 3.77 -85.01 -35.08
CA PRO A 91 2.85 -86.12 -34.83
C PRO A 91 2.43 -86.24 -33.36
N ASP A 92 3.24 -85.72 -32.43
CA ASP A 92 2.96 -85.60 -30.99
C ASP A 92 1.68 -84.80 -30.67
N GLY A 93 1.26 -83.90 -31.56
CA GLY A 93 0.09 -83.04 -31.38
C GLY A 93 0.31 -81.90 -30.38
N THR A 94 1.56 -81.61 -30.02
CA THR A 94 1.92 -80.60 -29.01
C THR A 94 3.03 -79.66 -29.47
N THR A 95 4.04 -80.16 -30.17
CA THR A 95 5.19 -79.37 -30.60
C THR A 95 4.93 -78.83 -32.01
N TYR A 96 5.35 -77.60 -32.30
CA TYR A 96 5.32 -77.07 -33.66
C TYR A 96 6.43 -77.71 -34.50
N ALA A 97 6.12 -78.07 -35.73
CA ALA A 97 7.08 -78.63 -36.67
C ALA A 97 8.06 -77.57 -37.25
N SER A 98 7.76 -76.29 -37.06
CA SER A 98 8.54 -75.14 -37.53
C SER A 98 8.73 -74.11 -36.41
N GLU A 99 9.77 -73.29 -36.53
CA GLU A 99 10.05 -72.12 -35.68
C GLU A 99 9.23 -70.88 -36.08
N ASP A 100 8.45 -70.96 -37.15
CA ASP A 100 7.62 -69.86 -37.65
C ASP A 100 6.73 -69.19 -36.57
N PRO A 101 6.07 -69.93 -35.65
CA PRO A 101 5.27 -69.32 -34.58
C PRO A 101 6.07 -68.39 -33.65
N GLU A 102 7.37 -68.64 -33.48
CA GLU A 102 8.27 -67.79 -32.71
C GLU A 102 8.76 -66.61 -33.57
N ARG A 103 9.15 -66.88 -34.83
CA ARG A 103 9.57 -65.86 -35.79
C ARG A 103 8.50 -64.84 -36.15
N LEU A 104 7.22 -65.16 -35.94
CA LEU A 104 6.12 -64.20 -36.08
C LEU A 104 6.34 -62.98 -35.18
N GLN A 105 6.73 -63.21 -33.93
CA GLN A 105 7.00 -62.12 -32.98
C GLN A 105 8.12 -61.22 -33.50
N ASP A 106 9.22 -61.82 -33.96
CA ASP A 106 10.36 -61.07 -34.52
C ASP A 106 9.98 -60.26 -35.76
N ARG A 107 9.18 -60.84 -36.67
CA ARG A 107 8.68 -60.13 -37.87
C ARG A 107 7.85 -58.90 -37.50
N VAL A 108 6.98 -59.03 -36.52
CA VAL A 108 6.14 -57.92 -36.06
C VAL A 108 7.00 -56.84 -35.39
N VAL A 109 7.94 -57.22 -34.52
CA VAL A 109 8.89 -56.27 -33.90
C VAL A 109 9.76 -55.58 -34.95
N MET A 110 10.15 -56.27 -36.03
CA MET A 110 10.88 -55.65 -37.13
C MET A 110 10.08 -54.57 -37.86
N GLN A 111 8.76 -54.76 -38.03
CA GLN A 111 7.91 -53.72 -38.61
C GLN A 111 7.72 -52.52 -37.68
N VAL A 112 7.56 -52.78 -36.38
CA VAL A 112 7.59 -51.72 -35.36
C VAL A 112 8.89 -50.94 -35.44
N ARG A 113 10.04 -51.62 -35.55
CA ARG A 113 11.36 -50.97 -35.67
C ARG A 113 11.42 -50.01 -36.85
N ALA A 114 10.97 -50.43 -38.03
CA ALA A 114 10.98 -49.59 -39.21
C ALA A 114 10.16 -48.30 -39.02
N ILE A 115 8.96 -48.41 -38.43
CA ILE A 115 8.07 -47.28 -38.16
C ILE A 115 8.68 -46.35 -37.09
N VAL A 116 9.12 -46.90 -35.96
CA VAL A 116 9.73 -46.11 -34.88
C VAL A 116 10.97 -45.39 -35.39
N GLN A 117 11.81 -46.07 -36.18
CA GLN A 117 13.00 -45.47 -36.79
C GLN A 117 12.63 -44.28 -37.68
N GLN A 118 11.62 -44.41 -38.53
CA GLN A 118 11.17 -43.31 -39.39
C GLN A 118 10.71 -42.09 -38.58
N VAL A 119 9.97 -42.30 -37.47
CA VAL A 119 9.50 -41.22 -36.61
C VAL A 119 10.67 -40.57 -35.86
N ILE A 120 11.55 -41.36 -35.24
CA ILE A 120 12.66 -40.87 -34.41
C ILE A 120 13.70 -40.12 -35.24
N GLN A 121 14.00 -40.57 -36.47
CA GLN A 121 14.95 -39.88 -37.36
C GLN A 121 14.46 -38.49 -37.78
N GLY A 122 13.15 -38.21 -37.72
CA GLY A 122 12.58 -36.89 -37.98
C GLY A 122 12.56 -35.94 -36.77
N LEU A 123 12.93 -36.41 -35.58
CA LEU A 123 12.85 -35.65 -34.33
C LEU A 123 14.25 -35.36 -33.77
N SER A 124 14.42 -34.18 -33.16
CA SER A 124 15.61 -33.87 -32.34
C SER A 124 15.53 -34.59 -30.99
N LEU A 125 16.65 -34.76 -30.30
CA LEU A 125 16.71 -35.46 -29.01
C LEU A 125 15.66 -34.97 -28.00
N ARG A 126 15.56 -33.65 -27.79
CA ARG A 126 14.62 -33.07 -26.82
C ARG A 126 13.16 -33.33 -27.17
N ASN A 127 12.84 -33.36 -28.46
CA ASN A 127 11.48 -33.66 -28.93
C ASN A 127 11.20 -35.17 -28.84
N ALA A 128 12.16 -36.01 -29.22
CA ALA A 128 12.05 -37.46 -29.11
C ALA A 128 11.77 -37.91 -27.67
N LEU A 129 12.46 -37.34 -26.68
CA LEU A 129 12.24 -37.64 -25.26
C LEU A 129 10.82 -37.27 -24.75
N LYS A 130 10.11 -36.38 -25.45
CA LYS A 130 8.73 -35.97 -25.13
C LYS A 130 7.68 -36.65 -26.02
N ALA A 131 8.11 -37.33 -27.09
CA ALA A 131 7.25 -37.86 -28.13
C ALA A 131 6.74 -39.29 -27.86
N THR A 132 6.82 -39.81 -26.62
CA THR A 132 6.40 -41.17 -26.25
C THR A 132 4.99 -41.53 -26.75
N ALA A 133 4.01 -40.65 -26.52
CA ALA A 133 2.64 -40.86 -26.95
C ALA A 133 2.46 -40.73 -28.47
N GLU A 134 3.22 -39.84 -29.10
CA GLU A 134 3.18 -39.63 -30.55
C GLU A 134 3.74 -40.84 -31.30
N VAL A 135 4.87 -41.38 -30.84
CA VAL A 135 5.47 -42.61 -31.38
C VAL A 135 4.51 -43.78 -31.21
N ALA A 136 3.90 -43.96 -30.03
CA ALA A 136 2.93 -45.04 -29.80
C ALA A 136 1.75 -44.97 -30.79
N ARG A 137 1.16 -43.78 -30.97
CA ARG A 137 0.04 -43.57 -31.91
C ARG A 137 0.47 -43.81 -33.36
N ALA A 138 1.64 -43.30 -33.76
CA ALA A 138 2.16 -43.48 -35.10
C ALA A 138 2.40 -44.96 -35.43
N VAL A 139 3.00 -45.72 -34.49
CA VAL A 139 3.18 -47.17 -34.64
C VAL A 139 1.85 -47.88 -34.77
N GLN A 140 0.88 -47.60 -33.90
CA GLN A 140 -0.43 -48.26 -33.95
C GLN A 140 -1.16 -48.02 -35.28
N GLU A 141 -1.16 -46.78 -35.76
CA GLU A 141 -1.84 -46.40 -37.00
C GLU A 141 -1.13 -46.97 -38.25
N GLN A 142 0.20 -46.89 -38.31
CA GLN A 142 0.96 -47.35 -39.46
C GLN A 142 1.02 -48.88 -39.53
N LEU A 143 1.20 -49.56 -38.39
CA LEU A 143 1.26 -51.02 -38.34
C LEU A 143 -0.07 -51.66 -38.78
N GLY A 144 -1.21 -51.07 -38.41
CA GLY A 144 -2.52 -51.52 -38.88
C GLY A 144 -2.75 -51.32 -40.39
N ARG A 145 -2.05 -50.37 -41.02
CA ARG A 145 -2.12 -50.10 -42.46
C ARG A 145 -1.11 -50.89 -43.29
N GLN A 146 -0.12 -51.52 -42.66
CA GLN A 146 0.90 -52.24 -43.40
C GLN A 146 0.31 -53.45 -44.13
N PRO A 147 0.56 -53.61 -45.45
CA PRO A 147 0.07 -54.75 -46.22
C PRO A 147 0.54 -56.10 -45.66
N GLU A 148 1.77 -56.17 -45.12
CA GLU A 148 2.32 -57.40 -44.55
C GLU A 148 1.54 -57.88 -43.32
N VAL A 149 1.18 -56.96 -42.41
CA VAL A 149 0.41 -57.26 -41.20
C VAL A 149 -1.01 -57.73 -41.57
N GLN A 150 -1.63 -57.08 -42.57
CA GLN A 150 -2.95 -57.46 -43.09
C GLN A 150 -2.94 -58.79 -43.84
N ALA A 151 -1.85 -59.09 -44.57
CA ALA A 151 -1.66 -60.36 -45.26
C ALA A 151 -1.54 -61.52 -44.27
N LEU A 152 -0.85 -61.30 -43.14
CA LEU A 152 -0.75 -62.28 -42.05
C LEU A 152 -2.05 -62.42 -41.23
N GLY A 153 -3.03 -61.55 -41.39
CA GLY A 153 -4.29 -61.60 -40.64
C GLY A 153 -4.13 -61.24 -39.16
N LEU A 154 -3.14 -60.40 -38.84
CA LEU A 154 -2.87 -59.92 -37.48
C LEU A 154 -3.76 -58.72 -37.16
N GLU A 155 -4.25 -58.68 -35.92
CA GLU A 155 -4.95 -57.55 -35.34
C GLU A 155 -4.09 -56.92 -34.24
N ILE A 156 -3.84 -55.62 -34.38
CA ILE A 156 -3.10 -54.85 -33.39
C ILE A 156 -4.09 -54.32 -32.35
N LEU A 157 -3.95 -54.76 -31.10
CA LEU A 157 -4.84 -54.37 -30.01
C LEU A 157 -4.36 -53.08 -29.34
N GLY A 158 -3.05 -52.90 -29.21
CA GLY A 158 -2.47 -51.71 -28.61
C GLY A 158 -0.96 -51.64 -28.74
N VAL A 159 -0.43 -50.42 -28.67
CA VAL A 159 1.00 -50.12 -28.60
C VAL A 159 1.24 -49.22 -27.41
N ALA A 160 2.18 -49.59 -26.55
CA ALA A 160 2.64 -48.77 -25.45
C ALA A 160 4.14 -48.50 -25.61
N VAL A 161 4.55 -47.25 -25.55
CA VAL A 161 5.97 -46.90 -25.42
C VAL A 161 6.23 -46.61 -23.95
N VAL A 162 7.06 -47.44 -23.33
CA VAL A 162 7.36 -47.39 -21.88
C VAL A 162 8.31 -46.24 -21.59
N ALA A 163 9.37 -46.10 -22.38
CA ALA A 163 10.35 -45.04 -22.18
C ALA A 163 11.14 -44.77 -23.47
N ILE A 164 11.50 -43.51 -23.65
CA ILE A 164 12.50 -43.07 -24.63
C ILE A 164 13.64 -42.49 -23.81
N LYS A 165 14.80 -43.15 -23.82
CA LYS A 165 15.95 -42.79 -22.99
C LYS A 165 17.15 -42.45 -23.87
N PRO A 166 17.89 -41.37 -23.59
CA PRO A 166 19.17 -41.14 -24.26
C PRO A 166 20.18 -42.21 -23.83
N THR A 167 21.26 -42.38 -24.59
CA THR A 167 22.39 -43.19 -24.13
C THR A 167 22.96 -42.61 -22.82
N PRO A 168 23.58 -43.43 -21.95
CA PRO A 168 24.09 -42.98 -20.64
C PRO A 168 25.05 -41.79 -20.71
N ASP A 169 25.83 -41.69 -21.80
CA ASP A 169 26.78 -40.57 -22.00
C ASP A 169 26.04 -39.25 -22.30
N ILE A 170 25.03 -39.32 -23.17
CA ILE A 170 24.19 -38.17 -23.54
C ILE A 170 23.30 -37.76 -22.36
N ALA A 171 22.79 -38.73 -21.58
CA ALA A 171 22.04 -38.47 -20.37
C ALA A 171 22.84 -37.61 -19.38
N ARG A 172 24.10 -38.00 -19.11
CA ARG A 172 25.01 -37.25 -18.24
C ARG A 172 25.31 -35.85 -18.77
N ALA A 173 25.51 -35.71 -20.08
CA ALA A 173 25.73 -34.40 -20.70
C ALA A 173 24.50 -33.49 -20.56
N LEU A 174 23.29 -34.02 -20.79
CA LEU A 174 22.03 -33.27 -20.67
C LEU A 174 21.74 -32.88 -19.22
N GLU A 175 22.04 -33.76 -18.26
CA GLU A 175 21.94 -33.44 -16.83
C GLU A 175 22.90 -32.32 -16.41
N ALA A 176 24.13 -32.33 -16.92
CA ALA A 176 25.11 -31.27 -16.66
C ALA A 176 24.65 -29.94 -17.25
N GLU A 177 24.20 -29.91 -18.51
CA GLU A 177 23.65 -28.71 -19.16
C GLU A 177 22.44 -28.16 -18.40
N ALA A 178 21.51 -29.03 -18.00
CA ALA A 178 20.34 -28.64 -17.22
C ALA A 178 20.73 -28.07 -15.84
N ARG A 179 21.74 -28.67 -15.19
CA ARG A 179 22.26 -28.17 -13.91
C ARG A 179 22.87 -26.79 -14.06
N GLU A 180 23.70 -26.58 -15.08
CA GLU A 180 24.32 -25.28 -15.35
C GLU A 180 23.28 -24.21 -15.71
N ALA A 181 22.31 -24.55 -16.56
CA ALA A 181 21.21 -23.65 -16.91
C ALA A 181 20.39 -23.23 -15.67
N ASN A 182 20.12 -24.18 -14.76
CA ASN A 182 19.41 -23.90 -13.50
C ASN A 182 20.25 -23.00 -12.58
N LEU A 183 21.57 -23.23 -12.48
CA LEU A 183 22.46 -22.37 -11.69
C LEU A 183 22.50 -20.95 -12.25
N LYS A 184 22.64 -20.81 -13.58
CA LYS A 184 22.60 -19.51 -14.26
C LYS A 184 21.27 -18.79 -14.02
N ALA A 185 20.14 -19.49 -14.14
CA ALA A 185 18.83 -18.90 -13.87
C ALA A 185 18.68 -18.42 -12.42
N ALA A 186 19.27 -19.14 -11.46
CA ALA A 186 19.31 -18.71 -10.06
C ALA A 186 20.16 -17.46 -9.87
N ASP A 187 21.36 -17.39 -10.47
CA ASP A 187 22.23 -16.22 -10.41
C ASP A 187 21.59 -15.00 -11.08
N ASP A 188 20.95 -15.19 -12.24
CA ASP A 188 20.21 -14.14 -12.94
C ASP A 188 19.06 -13.62 -12.06
N ALA A 189 18.32 -14.49 -11.38
CA ALA A 189 17.27 -14.09 -10.45
C ALA A 189 17.83 -13.31 -9.24
N ILE A 190 18.99 -13.71 -8.70
CA ILE A 190 19.67 -12.97 -7.62
C ILE A 190 20.12 -11.59 -8.12
N SER A 191 20.72 -11.53 -9.30
CA SER A 191 21.17 -10.30 -9.94
C SER A 191 20.00 -9.34 -10.18
N GLN A 192 18.88 -9.84 -10.72
CA GLN A 192 17.66 -9.06 -10.93
C GLN A 192 17.10 -8.50 -9.63
N ARG A 193 17.03 -9.30 -8.55
CA ARG A 193 16.60 -8.80 -7.23
C ARG A 193 17.54 -7.72 -6.69
N ARG A 194 18.85 -7.88 -6.86
CA ARG A 194 19.84 -6.88 -6.42
C ARG A 194 19.71 -5.58 -7.21
N MET A 195 19.56 -5.67 -8.53
CA MET A 195 19.36 -4.51 -9.40
C MET A 195 18.07 -3.77 -9.04
N ALA A 196 16.97 -4.48 -8.79
CA ALA A 196 15.73 -3.88 -8.33
C ALA A 196 15.90 -3.18 -6.97
N GLY A 197 16.63 -3.80 -6.03
CA GLY A 197 16.96 -3.17 -4.74
C GLY A 197 17.75 -1.87 -4.89
N VAL A 198 18.79 -1.86 -5.73
CA VAL A 198 19.60 -0.66 -5.99
C VAL A 198 18.80 0.42 -6.71
N GLN A 199 17.94 0.05 -7.67
CA GLN A 199 17.06 1.00 -8.34
C GLN A 199 16.06 1.62 -7.37
N ASN A 200 15.46 0.82 -6.49
CA ASN A 200 14.58 1.31 -5.45
C ASN A 200 15.32 2.24 -4.48
N GLU A 201 16.54 1.90 -4.07
CA GLU A 201 17.33 2.78 -3.20
C GLU A 201 17.68 4.11 -3.88
N ARG A 202 18.05 4.09 -5.16
CA ARG A 202 18.25 5.32 -5.95
C ARG A 202 16.97 6.14 -6.05
N ALA A 203 15.83 5.51 -6.28
CA ALA A 203 14.53 6.18 -6.36
C ALA A 203 14.13 6.79 -5.01
N ILE A 204 14.36 6.08 -3.90
CA ILE A 204 14.12 6.60 -2.54
C ILE A 204 15.00 7.82 -2.28
N ARG A 205 16.32 7.73 -2.53
CA ARG A 205 17.23 8.87 -2.34
C ARG A 205 16.86 10.07 -3.20
N GLN A 206 16.41 9.85 -4.45
CA GLN A 206 15.96 10.94 -5.30
C GLN A 206 14.69 11.60 -4.72
N ASN A 207 13.71 10.81 -4.29
CA ASN A 207 12.50 11.33 -3.65
C ASN A 207 12.82 12.07 -2.33
N GLU A 208 13.79 11.58 -1.55
CA GLU A 208 14.26 12.24 -0.32
C GLU A 208 14.88 13.61 -0.63
N LEU A 209 15.77 13.69 -1.63
CA LEU A 209 16.37 14.95 -2.08
C LEU A 209 15.31 15.93 -2.61
N ASP A 210 14.36 15.45 -3.41
CA ASP A 210 13.28 16.28 -3.95
C ASP A 210 12.37 16.81 -2.82
N THR A 211 12.12 15.97 -1.79
CA THR A 211 11.39 16.37 -0.59
C THR A 211 12.15 17.41 0.21
N GLU A 212 13.48 17.26 0.37
CA GLU A 212 14.32 18.23 1.08
C GLU A 212 14.36 19.59 0.35
N ILE A 213 14.49 19.57 -0.98
CA ILE A 213 14.38 20.77 -1.81
C ILE A 213 13.01 21.43 -1.63
N ALA A 214 11.93 20.66 -1.69
CA ALA A 214 10.58 21.19 -1.50
C ALA A 214 10.38 21.83 -0.12
N VAL A 215 10.94 21.21 0.94
CA VAL A 215 10.93 21.77 2.30
C VAL A 215 11.70 23.09 2.37
N GLU A 216 12.89 23.16 1.79
CA GLU A 216 13.70 24.39 1.77
C GLU A 216 13.03 25.52 0.97
N VAL A 217 12.44 25.22 -0.19
CA VAL A 217 11.64 26.20 -0.95
C VAL A 217 10.46 26.68 -0.11
N LYS A 218 9.73 25.77 0.56
CA LYS A 218 8.60 26.14 1.41
C LYS A 218 9.04 26.99 2.61
N LYS A 219 10.19 26.71 3.22
CA LYS A 219 10.75 27.55 4.30
C LYS A 219 11.06 28.96 3.80
N ARG A 220 11.66 29.10 2.62
CA ARG A 220 11.92 30.42 2.00
C ARG A 220 10.61 31.18 1.77
N GLU A 221 9.61 30.55 1.16
CA GLU A 221 8.29 31.16 0.97
C GLU A 221 7.66 31.60 2.29
N ILE A 222 7.74 30.78 3.35
CA ILE A 222 7.24 31.13 4.68
C ILE A 222 8.00 32.34 5.24
N GLN A 223 9.33 32.38 5.11
CA GLN A 223 10.13 33.51 5.57
C GLN A 223 9.79 34.81 4.82
N GLU A 224 9.66 34.75 3.49
CA GLU A 224 9.23 35.88 2.67
C GLU A 224 7.83 36.36 3.09
N THR A 225 6.86 35.45 3.20
CA THR A 225 5.50 35.77 3.64
C THR A 225 5.50 36.38 5.06
N GLN A 226 6.32 35.88 5.98
CA GLN A 226 6.46 36.44 7.31
C GLN A 226 7.09 37.84 7.29
N MET A 227 8.10 38.08 6.46
CA MET A 227 8.71 39.41 6.30
C MET A 227 7.71 40.39 5.69
N GLU A 228 6.96 40.00 4.66
CA GLU A 228 5.90 40.81 4.07
C GLU A 228 4.78 41.12 5.08
N ALA A 229 4.33 40.12 5.85
CA ALA A 229 3.35 40.31 6.90
C ALA A 229 3.86 41.28 7.99
N ARG A 230 5.13 41.17 8.40
CA ARG A 230 5.76 42.11 9.35
C ARG A 230 5.86 43.52 8.77
N ALA A 231 6.24 43.65 7.50
CA ALA A 231 6.31 44.94 6.82
C ALA A 231 4.91 45.59 6.71
N ALA A 232 3.88 44.81 6.36
CA ALA A 232 2.49 45.26 6.34
C ALA A 232 1.99 45.68 7.73
N ALA A 233 2.31 44.91 8.78
CA ALA A 233 1.99 45.27 10.16
C ALA A 233 2.67 46.57 10.61
N MET A 234 3.95 46.76 10.27
CA MET A 234 4.69 48.00 10.55
C MET A 234 4.11 49.20 9.80
N ARG A 235 3.76 49.05 8.52
CA ARG A 235 3.09 50.10 7.74
C ARG A 235 1.76 50.50 8.39
N ARG A 236 0.92 49.52 8.72
CA ARG A 236 -0.37 49.76 9.39
C ARG A 236 -0.20 50.41 10.76
N GLN A 237 0.82 50.03 11.52
CA GLN A 237 1.13 50.67 12.80
C GLN A 237 1.56 52.13 12.63
N ASN A 238 2.37 52.44 11.61
CA ASN A 238 2.77 53.81 11.31
C ASN A 238 1.59 54.67 10.85
N GLU A 239 0.68 54.12 10.03
CA GLU A 239 -0.57 54.77 9.63
C GLU A 239 -1.44 55.10 10.85
N LEU A 240 -1.67 54.11 11.73
CA LEU A 240 -2.43 54.32 12.97
C LEU A 240 -1.78 55.38 13.88
N ARG A 241 -0.44 55.41 13.98
CA ARG A 241 0.27 56.46 14.73
C ARG A 241 0.10 57.84 14.10
N ALA A 242 0.11 57.93 12.77
CA ALA A 242 -0.11 59.19 12.08
C ALA A 242 -1.56 59.69 12.28
N GLU A 243 -2.54 58.79 12.22
CA GLU A 243 -3.95 59.10 12.54
C GLU A 243 -4.11 59.56 13.99
N GLN A 244 -3.50 58.86 14.96
CA GLN A 244 -3.52 59.26 16.37
C GLN A 244 -2.89 60.64 16.59
N MET A 245 -1.73 60.90 16.00
CA MET A 245 -1.08 62.21 16.08
C MET A 245 -1.93 63.31 15.45
N GLY A 246 -2.61 63.03 14.34
CA GLY A 246 -3.58 63.94 13.75
C GLY A 246 -4.73 64.28 14.70
N ALA A 247 -5.32 63.26 15.33
CA ALA A 247 -6.37 63.42 16.33
C ALA A 247 -5.89 64.23 17.56
N ASP A 248 -4.66 63.98 18.03
CA ASP A 248 -4.07 64.72 19.16
C ASP A 248 -3.83 66.20 18.83
N ILE A 249 -3.34 66.50 17.61
CA ILE A 249 -3.17 67.89 17.13
C ILE A 249 -4.53 68.59 17.06
N GLU A 250 -5.56 67.91 16.56
CA GLU A 250 -6.90 68.47 16.44
C GLU A 250 -7.52 68.74 17.82
N LEU A 251 -7.36 67.81 18.77
CA LEU A 251 -7.76 67.99 20.16
C LEU A 251 -7.05 69.19 20.81
N GLU A 252 -5.74 69.34 20.59
CA GLU A 252 -4.96 70.42 21.18
C GLU A 252 -5.32 71.78 20.56
N ASN A 253 -5.65 71.83 19.27
CA ASN A 253 -6.20 73.03 18.61
C ASN A 253 -7.58 73.40 19.19
N GLN A 254 -8.46 72.42 19.41
CA GLN A 254 -9.75 72.65 20.07
C GLN A 254 -9.57 73.16 21.51
N ARG A 255 -8.61 72.60 22.27
CA ARG A 255 -8.27 73.10 23.61
C ARG A 255 -7.79 74.54 23.59
N LYS A 256 -6.90 74.90 22.66
CA LYS A 256 -6.44 76.30 22.51
C LYS A 256 -7.60 77.25 22.21
N ALA A 257 -8.52 76.86 21.32
CA ALA A 257 -9.71 77.63 21.02
C ALA A 257 -10.63 77.79 22.24
N PHE A 258 -10.81 76.71 23.02
CA PHE A 258 -11.60 76.74 24.25
C PHE A 258 -10.98 77.67 25.31
N VAL A 259 -9.67 77.56 25.56
CA VAL A 259 -8.94 78.44 26.50
C VAL A 259 -9.00 79.90 26.08
N ALA A 260 -8.89 80.20 24.77
CA ALA A 260 -9.04 81.56 24.27
C ALA A 260 -10.44 82.12 24.55
N SER A 261 -11.49 81.32 24.30
CA SER A 261 -12.87 81.71 24.62
C SER A 261 -13.09 81.89 26.12
N GLU A 262 -12.51 81.01 26.96
CA GLU A 262 -12.59 81.12 28.41
C GLU A 262 -11.86 82.37 28.95
N ALA A 263 -10.69 82.70 28.39
CA ALA A 263 -9.96 83.93 28.72
C ALA A 263 -10.75 85.20 28.35
N GLU A 264 -11.50 85.17 27.25
CA GLU A 264 -12.37 86.28 26.83
C GLU A 264 -13.59 86.42 27.73
N ASN A 265 -14.23 85.31 28.09
CA ASN A 265 -15.34 85.27 29.04
C ASN A 265 -14.93 85.79 30.43
N THR A 266 -13.75 85.37 30.92
CA THR A 266 -13.23 85.81 32.22
C THR A 266 -12.87 87.30 32.24
N ARG A 267 -12.32 87.87 31.14
CA ARG A 267 -12.12 89.33 31.05
C ARG A 267 -13.43 90.10 31.12
N GLN A 268 -14.44 89.69 30.35
CA GLN A 268 -15.74 90.36 30.36
C GLN A 268 -16.40 90.31 31.76
N ALA A 269 -16.31 89.16 32.44
CA ALA A 269 -16.79 89.02 33.81
C ALA A 269 -16.02 89.92 34.81
N ALA A 270 -14.70 90.01 34.68
CA ALA A 270 -13.87 90.86 35.54
C ALA A 270 -14.13 92.36 35.30
N GLU A 271 -14.33 92.80 34.05
CA GLU A 271 -14.70 94.18 33.72
C GLU A 271 -16.07 94.55 34.30
N ALA A 272 -17.06 93.66 34.20
CA ALA A 272 -18.38 93.85 34.83
C ALA A 272 -18.27 93.98 36.37
N GLN A 273 -17.40 93.20 36.99
CA GLN A 273 -17.16 93.25 38.44
C GLN A 273 -16.45 94.54 38.86
N ALA A 274 -15.44 94.99 38.10
CA ALA A 274 -14.75 96.26 38.36
C ALA A 274 -15.70 97.46 38.25
N HIS A 275 -16.62 97.44 37.28
CA HIS A 275 -17.64 98.48 37.12
C HIS A 275 -18.61 98.54 38.31
N LYS A 276 -19.01 97.38 38.85
CA LYS A 276 -19.81 97.28 40.08
C LYS A 276 -19.10 97.87 41.29
N VAL A 277 -17.84 97.49 41.52
CA VAL A 277 -17.07 97.96 42.68
C VAL A 277 -16.84 99.48 42.63
N ARG A 278 -16.56 100.03 41.45
CA ARG A 278 -16.34 101.47 41.26
C ARG A 278 -17.60 102.28 41.60
N ALA A 279 -18.77 101.83 41.18
CA ALA A 279 -20.05 102.48 41.51
C ALA A 279 -20.37 102.48 43.02
N VAL A 280 -19.91 101.46 43.77
CA VAL A 280 -20.06 101.41 45.23
C VAL A 280 -19.13 102.41 45.92
N MET A 281 -17.90 102.56 45.43
CA MET A 281 -16.91 103.46 46.03
C MET A 281 -17.27 104.94 45.84
N ASP A 282 -17.78 105.33 44.66
CA ASP A 282 -18.25 106.71 44.41
C ASP A 282 -19.43 107.13 45.30
N ALA A 283 -20.25 106.18 45.77
CA ALA A 283 -21.36 106.45 46.68
C ALA A 283 -20.92 106.71 48.13
N LEU A 284 -19.73 106.22 48.52
CA LEU A 284 -19.16 106.37 49.87
C LEU A 284 -18.37 107.68 50.05
N GLU A 285 -17.93 108.32 48.97
CA GLU A 285 -17.10 109.54 49.01
C GLU A 285 -17.85 110.80 49.51
N LYS A 286 -19.19 110.81 49.48
CA LYS A 286 -20.03 111.96 49.86
C LYS A 286 -20.61 111.90 51.29
N ALA A 287 -20.19 110.93 52.10
CA ALA A 287 -20.72 110.73 53.45
C ALA A 287 -19.84 111.40 54.54
N ASP A 288 -20.49 112.08 55.48
CA ASP A 288 -19.86 112.78 56.61
C ASP A 288 -18.98 111.82 57.46
N PRO A 289 -17.73 112.17 57.80
CA PRO A 289 -16.79 111.30 58.53
C PRO A 289 -17.34 110.72 59.85
N ARG A 290 -18.33 111.37 60.47
CA ARG A 290 -19.00 110.87 61.68
C ARG A 290 -19.99 109.73 61.40
N VAL A 291 -20.55 109.64 60.19
CA VAL A 291 -21.45 108.56 59.75
C VAL A 291 -20.66 107.32 59.28
N VAL A 292 -19.48 107.53 58.69
CA VAL A 292 -18.55 106.44 58.31
C VAL A 292 -17.98 105.73 59.55
N GLN A 293 -17.69 106.47 60.63
CA GLN A 293 -17.31 105.89 61.93
C GLN A 293 -18.50 105.21 62.63
N ALA A 294 -19.73 105.72 62.48
CA ALA A 294 -20.93 105.08 63.03
C ALA A 294 -21.31 103.78 62.29
N LEU A 295 -21.14 103.70 60.96
CA LEU A 295 -21.37 102.48 60.17
C LEU A 295 -20.26 101.43 60.37
N ALA A 296 -19.01 101.85 60.62
CA ALA A 296 -17.93 100.96 61.02
C ALA A 296 -18.14 100.38 62.44
N ALA A 297 -18.81 101.12 63.34
CA ALA A 297 -19.10 100.69 64.71
C ALA A 297 -20.30 99.71 64.82
N VAL A 298 -21.13 99.57 63.78
CA VAL A 298 -22.33 98.69 63.78
C VAL A 298 -22.00 97.19 63.65
N GLY A 299 -20.72 96.82 63.47
CA GLY A 299 -20.26 95.43 63.37
C GLY A 299 -19.10 95.05 64.31
N MET A 300 -18.75 95.89 65.28
CA MET A 300 -17.58 95.66 66.14
C MET A 300 -17.90 94.72 67.31
N GLN A 301 -16.99 93.79 67.60
CA GLN A 301 -17.15 92.80 68.66
C GLN A 301 -17.07 93.45 70.07
N PRO A 302 -17.78 92.93 71.09
CA PRO A 302 -17.88 93.55 72.43
C PRO A 302 -16.54 93.93 73.06
N GLY A 303 -15.48 93.13 72.83
CA GLY A 303 -14.13 93.41 73.34
C GLY A 303 -13.47 94.67 72.75
N GLN A 304 -13.79 95.05 71.52
CA GLN A 304 -13.22 96.25 70.87
C GLN A 304 -13.93 97.54 71.31
N LEU A 305 -15.22 97.48 71.67
CA LEU A 305 -15.96 98.60 72.27
C LEU A 305 -15.44 98.91 73.69
N ILE A 306 -15.07 97.89 74.45
CA ILE A 306 -14.48 98.03 75.79
C ILE A 306 -13.08 98.66 75.71
N ALA A 307 -12.25 98.29 74.73
CA ALA A 307 -10.93 98.88 74.51
C ALA A 307 -10.99 100.39 74.20
N GLN A 308 -11.99 100.82 73.44
CA GLN A 308 -12.20 102.25 73.15
C GLN A 308 -12.70 103.03 74.38
N ALA A 309 -13.49 102.39 75.26
CA ALA A 309 -13.93 102.97 76.53
C ALA A 309 -12.78 103.09 77.56
N PHE A 310 -11.85 102.11 77.62
CA PHE A 310 -10.65 102.22 78.45
C PHE A 310 -9.69 103.31 77.97
N GLY A 311 -9.54 103.51 76.65
CA GLY A 311 -8.78 104.63 76.10
C GLY A 311 -9.29 106.00 76.54
N GLY A 312 -10.62 106.18 76.54
CA GLY A 312 -11.24 107.44 77.01
C GLY A 312 -11.16 107.67 78.52
N ILE A 313 -11.07 106.61 79.33
CA ILE A 313 -10.89 106.69 80.79
C ILE A 313 -9.42 106.99 81.14
N ALA A 314 -8.46 106.50 80.35
CA ALA A 314 -7.04 106.78 80.50
C ALA A 314 -6.66 108.25 80.19
N GLU A 315 -7.36 108.93 79.27
CA GLU A 315 -7.13 110.35 78.96
C GLU A 315 -7.57 111.33 80.07
N ARG A 316 -8.32 110.88 81.09
CA ARG A 316 -8.81 111.72 82.22
C ARG A 316 -8.31 111.27 83.60
N ALA A 317 -7.27 110.43 83.64
CA ALA A 317 -6.81 109.73 84.84
C ALA A 317 -6.15 110.61 85.94
N GLU A 318 -5.79 111.87 85.67
CA GLU A 318 -5.22 112.78 86.70
C GLU A 318 -6.22 113.21 87.80
N ARG A 319 -7.53 112.95 87.63
CA ARG A 319 -8.58 113.40 88.57
C ARG A 319 -9.24 112.32 89.42
N ILE A 320 -8.79 111.06 89.39
CA ILE A 320 -9.46 109.95 90.11
C ILE A 320 -8.43 109.10 90.87
N GLY A 321 -8.41 109.22 92.20
CA GLY A 321 -7.30 108.83 93.09
C GLY A 321 -7.18 107.35 93.49
N GLN A 322 -7.98 106.43 92.94
CA GLN A 322 -7.76 104.96 92.90
C GLN A 322 -9.09 104.26 92.53
N LEU A 323 -9.07 103.39 91.50
CA LEU A 323 -10.20 102.55 91.08
C LEU A 323 -9.85 101.08 91.34
N ASN A 324 -10.45 100.46 92.35
CA ASN A 324 -10.26 99.04 92.66
C ASN A 324 -11.26 98.20 91.85
N LEU A 325 -10.77 97.47 90.85
CA LEU A 325 -11.54 96.48 90.09
C LEU A 325 -11.32 95.08 90.68
N SER A 326 -12.40 94.39 91.05
CA SER A 326 -12.34 93.02 91.56
C SER A 326 -12.07 92.00 90.42
N PRO A 327 -11.33 90.91 90.69
CA PRO A 327 -11.01 89.88 89.68
C PRO A 327 -12.23 89.23 89.01
N GLU A 328 -13.38 89.20 89.68
CA GLU A 328 -14.61 88.60 89.13
C GLU A 328 -15.24 89.43 87.99
N LEU A 329 -15.07 90.76 87.97
CA LEU A 329 -15.59 91.62 86.90
C LEU A 329 -14.81 91.44 85.59
N LEU A 330 -13.49 91.26 85.68
CA LEU A 330 -12.57 91.06 84.55
C LEU A 330 -12.81 89.73 83.81
N ASN A 331 -13.12 88.65 84.54
CA ASN A 331 -13.42 87.36 83.92
C ASN A 331 -14.79 87.33 83.21
N SER A 332 -15.79 88.08 83.70
CA SER A 332 -17.08 88.18 83.01
C SER A 332 -17.01 88.92 81.67
N LEU A 333 -16.07 89.87 81.53
CA LEU A 333 -15.89 90.67 80.33
C LEU A 333 -15.06 89.95 79.24
N LEU A 334 -14.24 88.96 79.60
CA LEU A 334 -13.38 88.19 78.68
C LEU A 334 -13.99 86.86 78.20
N GLY A 335 -15.07 86.36 78.82
CA GLY A 335 -15.61 85.01 78.61
C GLY A 335 -16.72 84.83 77.55
N ALA A 336 -17.14 85.87 76.83
CA ALA A 336 -18.23 85.80 75.86
C ALA A 336 -17.73 85.78 74.40
N GLY A 337 -17.38 84.60 73.88
CA GLY A 337 -17.00 84.43 72.47
C GLY A 337 -16.55 83.01 72.07
N GLY A 338 -17.40 81.99 72.26
CA GLY A 338 -17.26 80.67 71.62
C GLY A 338 -17.25 80.76 70.09
N GLY A 339 -16.73 79.83 69.30
CA GLY A 339 -16.79 78.37 69.43
C GLY A 339 -18.03 77.82 68.70
N ALA A 340 -17.91 77.39 67.43
CA ALA A 340 -18.79 76.40 66.74
C ALA A 340 -18.37 76.17 65.27
N ALA A 341 -17.90 74.95 64.95
CA ALA A 341 -18.44 74.08 63.89
C ALA A 341 -17.45 72.95 63.54
N ALA A 342 -17.66 71.79 64.16
CA ALA A 342 -17.01 70.52 63.88
C ALA A 342 -17.88 69.62 62.96
N SER A 343 -17.19 68.75 62.22
CA SER A 343 -17.53 67.34 61.88
C SER A 343 -18.83 66.98 61.15
N ALA A 344 -18.68 66.26 60.01
CA ALA A 344 -19.37 65.00 59.65
C ALA A 344 -19.06 64.64 58.18
N VAL A 345 -18.96 63.40 57.68
CA VAL A 345 -19.01 62.04 58.23
C VAL A 345 -18.51 61.12 57.10
N THR A 346 -17.67 60.15 57.47
CA THR A 346 -17.34 58.96 56.69
C THR A 346 -18.40 57.86 56.94
N ARG A 347 -18.91 57.22 55.89
CA ARG A 347 -19.53 55.87 55.83
C ARG A 347 -19.85 55.61 54.34
N ARG A 348 -19.71 54.42 53.74
CA ARG A 348 -19.59 53.05 54.22
C ARG A 348 -19.14 52.18 53.03
N SER A 349 -18.46 51.09 53.36
CA SER A 349 -18.04 49.97 52.52
C SER A 349 -19.17 49.26 51.76
N ALA A 350 -18.86 48.83 50.53
CA ALA A 350 -19.18 47.51 49.98
C ALA A 350 -17.98 47.07 49.13
#